data_AF-A0A4Q3C6X4-F1
#
_entry.id   AF-A0A4Q3C6X4-F1
#
_cell.length_a   1.000
_cell.length_b   1.000
_cell.length_c   1.000
_cell.angle_alpha   90.00
_cell.angle_beta   90.00
_cell.angle_gamma   90.00
#
_symmetry.space_group_name_H-M   'P 1'
#
loop_
_entity.id
_entity.type
_entity.pdbx_description
1 polymer ?
#
loop_
_entity_poly.entity_id
_entity_poly.type
_entity_poly.pdbx_seq_one_letter_code
_entity_poly.pdbx_strand_id
1 'polypeptide(L)'
;MTDLRTRIVEAIRANGPMPVSLYMLMCLHDPRDGYYATRPGFNQDFTTAPETSQVFGELAGLWAAHEWMKLGAPPKFWLIELGP
;
A
#
# COMPACT_ATOMS: atom_id res chain seq x y z
N MET A 1 -6.63 -6.22 -27.22
CA MET A 1 -6.54 -5.24 -26.12
C MET A 1 -5.08 -4.85 -25.98
N THR A 2 -4.75 -3.56 -25.89
CA THR A 2 -3.35 -3.10 -25.69
C THR A 2 -2.94 -3.34 -24.24
N ASP A 3 -1.83 -4.03 -24.04
CA ASP A 3 -1.22 -4.26 -22.73
C ASP A 3 -0.70 -2.96 -22.08
N LEU A 4 -0.37 -3.01 -20.79
CA LEU A 4 0.16 -1.86 -20.05
C LEU A 4 1.41 -1.26 -20.68
N ARG A 5 2.31 -2.12 -21.17
CA ARG A 5 3.56 -1.71 -21.82
C ARG A 5 3.29 -0.80 -23.01
N THR A 6 2.36 -1.19 -23.88
CA THR A 6 2.00 -0.42 -25.07
C THR A 6 1.50 0.97 -24.67
N ARG A 7 0.62 1.05 -23.65
CA ARG A 7 0.08 2.31 -23.16
C ARG A 7 1.13 3.21 -22.51
N ILE A 8 2.10 2.65 -21.80
CA ILE A 8 3.24 3.41 -21.24
C ILE A 8 4.09 3.99 -22.38
N VAL A 9 4.41 3.19 -23.40
CA VAL A 9 5.19 3.65 -24.56
C VAL A 9 4.46 4.77 -25.31
N GLU A 10 3.15 4.64 -25.51
CA GLU A 10 2.32 5.68 -26.12
C GLU A 10 2.31 6.96 -25.29
N ALA A 11 2.17 6.86 -23.97
CA ALA A 11 2.20 8.01 -23.08
C ALA A 11 3.55 8.74 -23.13
N ILE A 12 4.67 8.01 -23.21
CA ILE A 12 6.02 8.59 -23.34
C ILE A 12 6.18 9.28 -24.71
N ARG A 13 5.69 8.67 -25.79
CA ARG A 13 5.75 9.27 -27.13
C ARG A 13 4.93 10.56 -27.21
N ALA A 14 3.78 10.61 -26.55
CA ALA A 14 2.88 11.76 -26.57
C ALA A 14 3.34 12.91 -25.67
N ASN A 15 3.85 12.59 -24.47
CA ASN A 15 4.08 13.59 -23.41
C ASN A 15 5.55 13.77 -23.04
N GLY A 16 6.47 13.05 -23.69
CA GLY A 16 7.89 13.05 -23.35
C GLY A 16 8.23 12.08 -22.21
N PRO A 17 9.44 12.19 -21.62
CA PRO A 17 9.89 11.26 -20.58
C PRO A 17 8.90 11.14 -19.41
N MET A 18 8.55 9.90 -19.07
CA MET A 18 7.66 9.61 -17.95
C MET A 18 8.45 9.60 -16.63
N PRO A 19 7.99 10.31 -15.58
CA PRO A 19 8.61 10.22 -14.28
C PRO A 19 8.39 8.82 -13.69
N VAL A 20 9.37 8.34 -12.92
CA VAL A 20 9.31 7.01 -12.28
C VAL A 20 8.05 6.87 -11.40
N SER A 21 7.61 7.95 -10.75
CA SER A 21 6.38 7.94 -9.94
C SER A 21 5.13 7.58 -10.75
N LEU A 22 4.98 8.11 -11.96
CA LEU A 22 3.86 7.78 -12.84
C LEU A 22 3.96 6.36 -13.38
N TYR A 23 5.17 5.93 -13.74
CA TYR A 23 5.41 4.53 -14.12
C TYR A 23 5.01 3.56 -13.01
N MET A 24 5.44 3.81 -11.77
CA MET A 24 5.09 3.00 -10.60
C MET A 24 3.58 3.00 -10.36
N LEU A 25 2.93 4.16 -10.42
CA LEU A 25 1.47 4.27 -10.27
C LEU A 25 0.74 3.39 -11.30
N MET A 26 1.17 3.43 -12.56
CA MET A 26 0.58 2.62 -13.62
C MET A 26 0.83 1.12 -13.40
N CYS A 27 2.07 0.72 -13.08
CA CYS A 27 2.39 -0.69 -12.82
C CYS A 27 1.66 -1.27 -11.60
N LEU A 28 1.41 -0.45 -10.58
CA LEU A 28 0.79 -0.92 -9.34
C LEU A 28 -0.74 -0.86 -9.40
N HIS A 29 -1.32 0.20 -9.98
CA HIS A 29 -2.73 0.55 -9.81
C HIS A 29 -3.51 0.70 -11.12
N ASP A 30 -2.94 0.36 -12.27
CA ASP A 30 -3.72 0.33 -13.49
C ASP A 30 -4.92 -0.64 -13.38
N PRO A 31 -6.16 -0.22 -13.66
CA PRO A 31 -7.35 -1.05 -13.43
C PRO A 31 -7.39 -2.37 -14.21
N ARG A 32 -6.62 -2.50 -15.30
CA ARG A 32 -6.64 -3.66 -16.19
C ARG A 32 -5.44 -4.57 -16.01
N ASP A 33 -4.27 -3.98 -15.73
CA ASP A 33 -2.99 -4.68 -15.77
C ASP A 33 -2.12 -4.43 -14.52
N GLY A 34 -2.58 -3.59 -13.59
CA GLY A 34 -1.82 -3.18 -12.41
C GLY A 34 -1.73 -4.30 -11.37
N TYR A 35 -0.57 -4.44 -10.72
CA TYR A 35 -0.31 -5.52 -9.77
C TYR A 35 -1.36 -5.59 -8.65
N TYR A 36 -1.60 -4.47 -7.94
CA TYR A 36 -2.58 -4.43 -6.84
C TYR A 36 -4.03 -4.32 -7.31
N ALA A 37 -4.26 -3.74 -8.50
CA ALA A 37 -5.61 -3.57 -9.02
C ALA A 37 -6.21 -4.89 -9.55
N THR A 38 -5.37 -5.80 -10.05
CA THR A 38 -5.80 -7.05 -10.69
C THR A 38 -5.60 -8.29 -9.82
N ARG A 39 -4.82 -8.17 -8.74
CA ARG A 39 -4.56 -9.25 -7.79
C ARG A 39 -5.13 -8.85 -6.43
N PRO A 40 -6.12 -9.58 -5.87
CA PRO A 40 -6.51 -9.37 -4.49
C PRO A 40 -5.32 -9.76 -3.60
N GLY A 41 -4.67 -8.76 -3.01
CA GLY A 41 -3.36 -8.87 -2.35
C GLY A 41 -3.30 -9.70 -1.07
N PHE A 42 -4.37 -10.40 -0.68
CA PHE A 42 -4.38 -11.26 0.49
C PHE A 42 -3.87 -12.67 0.15
N ASN A 43 -2.85 -13.12 0.89
CA ASN A 43 -2.41 -14.52 1.01
C ASN A 43 -1.79 -15.20 -0.23
N GLN A 44 -1.14 -14.48 -1.15
CA GLN A 44 -0.41 -15.12 -2.25
C GLN A 44 1.10 -14.83 -2.23
N ASP A 45 1.50 -13.58 -2.47
CA ASP A 45 2.91 -13.18 -2.54
C ASP A 45 3.37 -12.37 -1.31
N PHE A 46 2.48 -12.21 -0.30
CA PHE A 46 2.69 -11.33 0.85
C PHE A 46 3.06 -12.12 2.10
N THR A 47 4.34 -12.06 2.49
CA THR A 47 4.77 -12.34 3.86
C THR A 47 5.18 -11.03 4.50
N THR A 48 4.35 -10.52 5.40
CA THR A 48 4.62 -9.30 6.17
C THR A 48 4.89 -9.65 7.64
N ALA A 49 5.31 -8.67 8.45
CA ALA A 49 5.59 -8.90 9.86
C ALA A 49 4.37 -9.41 10.65
N PRO A 50 3.13 -8.89 10.45
CA PRO A 50 1.93 -9.47 11.06
C PRO A 50 1.73 -10.96 10.77
N GLU A 51 1.98 -11.40 9.53
CA GLU A 51 1.80 -12.79 9.10
C GLU A 51 2.86 -13.74 9.66
N THR A 52 4.03 -13.21 10.02
CA THR A 52 5.14 -14.01 10.55
C THR A 52 4.97 -14.30 12.04
N SER A 53 4.44 -13.32 12.81
CA SER A 53 4.25 -13.49 14.24
C SER A 53 3.20 -12.53 14.80
N GLN A 54 2.26 -13.07 15.57
CA GLN A 54 1.29 -12.31 16.36
C GLN A 54 1.97 -11.28 17.29
N VAL A 55 3.19 -11.55 17.74
CA VAL A 55 3.96 -10.65 18.63
C VAL A 55 4.13 -9.26 18.00
N PHE A 56 4.20 -9.16 16.66
CA PHE A 56 4.26 -7.86 15.99
C PHE A 56 3.02 -6.99 16.31
N GLY A 57 1.83 -7.57 16.16
CA GLY A 57 0.58 -6.87 16.46
C GLY A 57 0.43 -6.54 17.94
N GLU A 58 0.86 -7.46 18.82
CA GLU A 58 0.84 -7.23 20.28
C GLU A 58 1.72 -6.06 20.69
N LEU A 59 2.95 -5.99 20.16
CA LEU A 59 3.88 -4.89 20.47
C LEU A 59 3.40 -3.56 19.88
N ALA A 60 2.84 -3.55 18.66
CA ALA A 60 2.25 -2.36 18.09
C ALA A 60 1.05 -1.85 18.92
N GLY A 61 0.20 -2.76 19.40
CA GLY A 61 -0.91 -2.44 20.30
C GLY A 61 -0.46 -1.89 21.65
N LEU A 62 0.56 -2.50 22.26
CA LEU A 62 1.16 -2.01 23.51
C LEU A 62 1.75 -0.61 23.33
N TRP A 63 2.45 -0.38 22.21
CA TRP A 63 2.98 0.94 21.87
C TRP A 63 1.85 1.98 21.70
N ALA A 64 0.79 1.65 20.97
CA ALA A 64 -0.35 2.55 20.79
C ALA A 64 -1.02 2.91 22.12
N ALA A 65 -1.21 1.92 23.01
CA ALA A 65 -1.75 2.15 24.35
C ALA A 65 -0.82 3.05 25.19
N HIS A 66 0.49 2.82 25.14
CA HIS A 66 1.48 3.62 25.84
C HIS A 66 1.46 5.09 25.39
N GLU A 67 1.43 5.34 24.08
CA GLU A 67 1.37 6.71 23.55
C GLU A 67 0.01 7.37 23.86
N TRP A 68 -1.10 6.64 23.81
CA TRP A 68 -2.41 7.15 24.24
C TRP A 68 -2.40 7.59 25.71
N MET A 69 -1.76 6.82 26.60
CA MET A 69 -1.58 7.20 28.01
C MET A 69 -0.74 8.49 28.15
N LYS A 70 0.35 8.61 27.37
CA LYS A 70 1.21 9.81 27.36
C LYS A 70 0.50 11.05 26.85
N LEU A 71 -0.51 10.89 25.98
CA LEU A 71 -1.40 11.96 25.54
C LEU A 71 -2.44 12.37 26.59
N GLY A 72 -2.40 11.80 27.79
CA GLY A 72 -3.34 12.10 28.87
C GLY A 72 -4.63 11.29 28.81
N ALA A 73 -4.60 10.13 28.15
CA ALA A 73 -5.75 9.22 28.03
C ALA A 73 -7.04 9.90 27.52
N PRO A 74 -7.01 10.60 26.37
CA PRO A 74 -8.17 11.30 25.87
C PRO A 74 -9.34 10.32 25.61
N PRO A 75 -10.59 10.66 25.97
CA PRO A 75 -11.74 9.77 25.82
C PRO A 75 -12.15 9.57 24.35
N LYS A 76 -11.63 10.41 23.44
CA LYS A 76 -11.79 10.28 22.00
C LYS A 76 -10.41 10.29 21.36
N PHE A 77 -10.12 9.27 20.58
CA PHE A 77 -8.90 9.18 19.78
C PHE A 77 -9.19 8.39 18.50
N TRP A 78 -8.29 8.51 17.53
CA TRP A 78 -8.35 7.79 16.27
C TRP A 78 -7.15 6.86 16.18
N LEU A 79 -7.40 5.57 15.99
CA LEU A 79 -6.39 4.60 15.61
C LEU A 79 -6.55 4.33 14.12
N ILE A 80 -5.57 4.75 13.32
CA ILE A 80 -5.65 4.75 11.85
C ILE A 80 -4.55 3.86 11.29
N GLU A 81 -4.94 2.88 10.47
CA GLU A 81 -4.04 2.02 9.71
C GLU A 81 -4.17 2.35 8.22
N LEU A 82 -3.04 2.53 7.54
CA LEU A 82 -2.99 2.86 6.12
C LEU A 82 -2.58 1.61 5.34
N GLY A 83 -3.54 1.01 4.64
CA GLY A 83 -3.32 -0.25 3.91
C GLY A 83 -3.32 -1.46 4.85
N PRO A 84 -4.48 -1.81 5.46
CA PRO A 84 -4.62 -2.99 6.29
C PRO A 84 -4.59 -4.30 5.49
#